data_AF-A0A1H3W264-F1
#
_entry.id   AF-A0A1H3W264-F1
#
_cell.length_a   1.000
_cell.length_b   1.000
_cell.length_c   1.000
_cell.angle_alpha   90.00
_cell.angle_beta   90.00
_cell.angle_gamma   90.00
#
_symmetry.space_group_name_H-M   'P 1'
#
loop_
_entity.id
_entity.type
_entity.pdbx_description
1 polymer ?
#
loop_
_entity_poly.entity_id
_entity_poly.type
_entity_poly.pdbx_seq_one_letter_code
_entity_poly.pdbx_strand_id
1 'polypeptide(L)'
;MSSPARRSEIVIMLISVYQSGKAENTNDSKELLQLLLRIVIANQQFVDYKDIFQPIRHAFTYNLELIDRLIEIGDFRTAESYCNEQIQMNTNGEYDWSYISRLKHIYTQTKDQQKLILILSKILLKTPDFEDYKLVVSHLPHDAEFKKWRNMVLANARQLAIFDKKSADFSLALRHSEGDVKGMIAYLDDKIDYECITLYAKELLDQSPELFIKKLLEKPDAYRDIVLREDDNAKLNHSLEKLYSLTISKFGTETMLLMVKQIEIRYRSWVNLFVKYAIEKL
;
A
#
# COMPACT_ATOMS: atom_id res chain seq x y z
N MET A 1 30.83 -26.04 22.99
CA MET A 1 29.76 -26.05 21.96
C MET A 1 29.61 -27.47 21.44
N SER A 2 28.38 -27.99 21.29
CA SER A 2 28.14 -29.35 20.77
C SER A 2 28.58 -29.48 19.31
N SER A 3 29.11 -30.64 18.89
CA SER A 3 29.55 -30.85 17.50
C SER A 3 28.34 -30.89 16.54
N PRO A 4 28.50 -30.50 15.26
CA PRO A 4 27.43 -30.61 14.26
C PRO A 4 26.81 -32.01 14.17
N ALA A 5 27.64 -33.06 14.22
CA ALA A 5 27.18 -34.45 14.21
C ALA A 5 26.26 -34.77 15.40
N ARG A 6 26.67 -34.38 16.62
CA ARG A 6 25.88 -34.59 17.83
C ARG A 6 24.57 -33.81 17.81
N ARG A 7 24.55 -32.61 17.22
CA ARG A 7 23.31 -31.85 17.03
C ARG A 7 22.35 -32.57 16.07
N SER A 8 22.85 -33.07 14.95
CA SER A 8 22.05 -33.84 13.98
C SER A 8 21.47 -35.11 14.59
N GLU A 9 22.23 -35.85 15.40
CA GLU A 9 21.73 -37.04 16.11
C GLU A 9 20.57 -36.70 17.06
N ILE A 10 20.67 -35.57 17.78
CA ILE A 10 19.60 -35.09 18.65
C ILE A 10 18.36 -34.74 17.83
N VAL A 11 18.50 -34.08 16.67
CA VAL A 11 17.37 -33.78 15.78
C VAL A 11 16.66 -35.06 15.34
N ILE A 12 17.41 -36.06 14.89
CA ILE A 12 16.86 -37.37 14.48
C ILE A 12 16.08 -38.01 15.62
N MET A 13 16.65 -38.03 16.83
CA MET A 13 16.00 -38.61 18.00
C MET A 13 14.69 -37.91 18.34
N LEU A 14 14.70 -36.56 18.36
CA LEU A 14 13.50 -35.78 18.67
C LEU A 14 12.39 -35.96 17.62
N ILE A 15 12.77 -36.05 16.34
CA ILE A 15 11.84 -36.33 15.26
C ILE A 15 11.23 -37.72 15.40
N SER A 16 12.04 -38.73 15.70
CA SER A 16 11.56 -40.08 15.94
C SER A 16 10.56 -40.11 17.09
N VAL A 17 10.86 -39.42 18.20
CA VAL A 17 9.94 -39.32 19.35
C VAL A 17 8.61 -38.69 18.94
N TYR A 18 8.64 -37.59 18.18
CA TYR A 18 7.42 -36.93 17.69
C TYR A 18 6.60 -37.86 16.78
N GLN A 19 7.25 -38.54 15.84
CA GLN A 19 6.57 -39.45 14.91
C GLN A 19 5.94 -40.65 15.63
N SER A 20 6.61 -41.20 16.65
CA SER A 20 6.07 -42.29 17.47
C SER A 20 4.93 -41.85 18.40
N GLY A 21 4.93 -40.61 18.88
CA GLY A 21 3.93 -40.07 19.81
C GLY A 21 2.71 -39.40 19.17
N LYS A 22 2.68 -39.25 17.83
CA LYS A 22 1.65 -38.50 17.09
C LYS A 22 0.20 -38.96 17.34
N ALA A 23 0.00 -40.14 17.92
CA ALA A 23 -1.32 -40.73 18.17
C ALA A 23 -2.00 -40.29 19.49
N GLU A 24 -1.29 -39.71 20.47
CA GLU A 24 -1.80 -39.76 21.86
C GLU A 24 -2.15 -38.44 22.56
N ASN A 25 -1.75 -37.24 22.09
CA ASN A 25 -2.21 -35.97 22.71
C ASN A 25 -2.05 -34.75 21.76
N THR A 26 -3.11 -33.95 21.55
CA THR A 26 -3.15 -32.94 20.48
C THR A 26 -2.46 -31.61 20.79
N ASN A 27 -2.26 -31.23 22.06
CA ASN A 27 -1.65 -29.93 22.41
C ASN A 27 -0.13 -30.04 22.62
N ASP A 28 0.35 -31.00 23.41
CA ASP A 28 1.78 -31.23 23.61
C ASP A 28 2.48 -31.55 22.27
N SER A 29 1.80 -32.27 21.38
CA SER A 29 2.28 -32.52 20.01
C SER A 29 2.46 -31.24 19.19
N LYS A 30 1.64 -30.19 19.41
CA LYS A 30 1.77 -28.91 18.71
C LYS A 30 2.94 -28.09 19.24
N GLU A 31 3.15 -28.07 20.56
CA GLU A 31 4.29 -27.39 21.17
C GLU A 31 5.60 -28.04 20.75
N LEU A 32 5.63 -29.39 20.76
CA LEU A 32 6.77 -30.16 20.27
C LEU A 32 7.04 -29.90 18.78
N LEU A 33 6.00 -29.88 17.93
CA LEU A 33 6.17 -29.60 16.50
C LEU A 33 6.74 -28.18 16.25
N GLN A 34 6.29 -27.19 17.03
CA GLN A 34 6.84 -25.82 16.96
C GLN A 34 8.31 -25.76 17.39
N LEU A 35 8.68 -26.45 18.46
CA LEU A 35 10.07 -26.54 18.92
C LEU A 35 10.94 -27.26 17.88
N LEU A 36 10.45 -28.36 17.32
CA LEU A 36 11.13 -29.12 16.27
C LEU A 36 11.43 -28.27 15.04
N LEU A 37 10.47 -27.45 14.59
CA LEU A 37 10.69 -26.57 13.44
C LEU A 37 11.89 -25.65 13.69
N ARG A 38 11.92 -24.99 14.85
CA ARG A 38 13.02 -24.09 15.23
C ARG A 38 14.37 -24.82 15.31
N ILE A 39 14.40 -26.02 15.88
CA ILE A 39 15.61 -26.83 15.98
C ILE A 39 16.11 -27.24 14.59
N VAL A 40 15.21 -27.72 13.74
CA VAL A 40 15.53 -28.16 12.37
C VAL A 40 16.06 -27.00 11.53
N ILE A 41 15.41 -25.83 11.62
CA ILE A 41 15.86 -24.59 10.96
C ILE A 41 17.24 -24.18 11.48
N ALA A 42 17.44 -24.14 12.80
CA ALA A 42 18.71 -23.73 13.40
C ALA A 42 19.89 -24.64 13.04
N ASN A 43 19.61 -25.90 12.66
CA ASN A 43 20.61 -26.85 12.21
C ASN A 43 20.68 -26.99 10.68
N GLN A 44 19.95 -26.16 9.92
CA GLN A 44 19.90 -26.18 8.45
C GLN A 44 19.39 -27.51 7.84
N GLN A 45 18.54 -28.24 8.57
CA GLN A 45 18.02 -29.57 8.17
C GLN A 45 16.57 -29.50 7.66
N PHE A 46 16.07 -28.30 7.36
CA PHE A 46 14.67 -28.11 6.99
C PHE A 46 14.27 -28.90 5.74
N VAL A 47 15.13 -28.94 4.72
CA VAL A 47 14.88 -29.68 3.49
C VAL A 47 14.64 -31.17 3.75
N ASP A 48 15.40 -31.76 4.67
CA ASP A 48 15.34 -33.19 4.99
C ASP A 48 14.05 -33.58 5.74
N TYR A 49 13.45 -32.62 6.45
CA TYR A 49 12.36 -32.87 7.40
C TYR A 49 11.09 -32.09 7.11
N LYS A 50 11.03 -31.34 6.01
CA LYS A 50 9.91 -30.45 5.68
C LYS A 50 8.54 -31.14 5.74
N ASP A 51 8.45 -32.40 5.32
CA ASP A 51 7.18 -33.16 5.19
C ASP A 51 6.53 -33.50 6.54
N ILE A 52 7.26 -33.33 7.65
CA ILE A 52 6.76 -33.54 9.01
C ILE A 52 5.93 -32.33 9.47
N PHE A 53 6.24 -31.14 8.95
CA PHE A 53 5.64 -29.89 9.39
C PHE A 53 4.37 -29.59 8.61
N GLN A 54 3.32 -29.22 9.34
CA GLN A 54 2.05 -28.75 8.79
C GLN A 54 1.58 -27.53 9.59
N PRO A 55 0.72 -26.68 9.01
CA PRO A 55 0.15 -25.55 9.73
C PRO A 55 -0.61 -26.00 10.98
N ILE A 56 -0.49 -25.21 12.05
CA ILE A 56 -1.20 -25.43 13.31
C ILE A 56 -2.24 -24.31 13.48
N ARG A 57 -3.48 -24.70 13.73
CA ARG A 57 -4.57 -23.74 13.99
C ARG A 57 -4.20 -22.80 15.14
N HIS A 58 -4.38 -21.50 14.92
CA HIS A 58 -4.06 -20.40 15.85
C HIS A 58 -2.56 -20.18 16.16
N ALA A 59 -1.63 -20.90 15.53
CA ALA A 59 -0.20 -20.72 15.73
C ALA A 59 0.41 -19.79 14.66
N PHE A 60 -0.04 -18.53 14.64
CA PHE A 60 0.30 -17.56 13.58
C PHE A 60 1.80 -17.47 13.28
N THR A 61 2.64 -17.23 14.30
CA THR A 61 4.10 -17.08 14.14
C THR A 61 4.75 -18.33 13.56
N TYR A 62 4.36 -19.51 14.04
CA TYR A 62 4.88 -20.78 13.54
C TYR A 62 4.47 -21.03 12.08
N ASN A 63 3.20 -20.75 11.74
CA ASN A 63 2.71 -20.96 10.37
C ASN A 63 3.43 -20.07 9.36
N LEU A 64 3.69 -18.81 9.72
CA LEU A 64 4.46 -17.91 8.87
C LEU A 64 5.90 -18.37 8.72
N GLU A 65 6.57 -18.77 9.80
CA GLU A 65 7.94 -19.28 9.75
C GLU A 65 8.04 -20.53 8.86
N LEU A 66 7.09 -21.48 8.99
CA LEU A 66 7.02 -22.65 8.13
C LEU A 66 6.85 -22.28 6.65
N ILE A 67 5.91 -21.40 6.33
CA ILE A 67 5.65 -20.96 4.95
C ILE A 67 6.87 -20.23 4.37
N ASP A 68 7.51 -19.36 5.14
CA ASP A 68 8.69 -18.62 4.70
C ASP A 68 9.84 -19.59 4.37
N ARG A 69 10.06 -20.63 5.17
CA ARG A 69 11.06 -21.67 4.86
C ARG A 69 10.73 -22.48 3.62
N LEU A 70 9.45 -22.78 3.37
CA LEU A 70 9.03 -23.44 2.14
C LEU A 70 9.27 -22.56 0.90
N ILE A 71 9.02 -21.25 1.01
CA ILE A 71 9.31 -20.27 -0.05
C ILE A 71 10.82 -20.21 -0.33
N GLU A 72 11.64 -20.13 0.71
CA GLU A 72 13.11 -20.05 0.59
C GLU A 72 13.72 -21.24 -0.17
N ILE A 73 13.17 -22.44 0.01
CA ILE A 73 13.63 -23.65 -0.68
C ILE A 73 12.93 -23.88 -2.04
N GLY A 74 12.06 -22.96 -2.47
CA GLY A 74 11.34 -23.05 -3.74
C GLY A 74 10.15 -24.01 -3.75
N ASP A 75 9.69 -24.49 -2.59
CA ASP A 75 8.49 -25.32 -2.47
C ASP A 75 7.22 -24.46 -2.49
N PHE A 76 7.02 -23.75 -3.59
CA PHE A 76 5.94 -22.79 -3.78
C PHE A 76 4.56 -23.43 -3.73
N ARG A 77 4.43 -24.69 -4.19
CA ARG A 77 3.14 -25.40 -4.20
C ARG A 77 2.64 -25.66 -2.78
N THR A 78 3.52 -26.13 -1.90
CA THR A 78 3.17 -26.41 -0.50
C THR A 78 2.93 -25.11 0.25
N ALA A 79 3.80 -24.12 0.06
CA ALA A 79 3.63 -22.78 0.64
C ALA A 79 2.30 -22.12 0.24
N GLU A 80 1.92 -22.21 -1.04
CA GLU A 80 0.64 -21.70 -1.54
C GLU A 80 -0.55 -22.39 -0.86
N SER A 81 -0.50 -23.73 -0.77
CA SER A 81 -1.55 -24.52 -0.12
C SER A 81 -1.74 -24.09 1.34
N TYR A 82 -0.65 -23.91 2.08
CA TYR A 82 -0.69 -23.50 3.48
C TYR A 82 -1.21 -22.07 3.65
N CYS A 83 -0.80 -21.13 2.80
CA CYS A 83 -1.37 -19.78 2.80
C CYS A 83 -2.89 -19.81 2.62
N ASN A 84 -3.39 -20.55 1.62
CA ASN A 84 -4.82 -20.62 1.32
C ASN A 84 -5.61 -21.29 2.46
N GLU A 85 -5.08 -22.37 3.03
CA GLU A 85 -5.67 -23.04 4.20
C GLU A 85 -5.80 -22.07 5.38
N GLN A 86 -4.75 -21.32 5.70
CA GLN A 86 -4.79 -20.38 6.81
C GLN A 86 -5.76 -19.23 6.58
N ILE A 87 -5.84 -18.69 5.35
CA ILE A 87 -6.84 -17.65 5.00
C ILE A 87 -8.27 -18.18 5.19
N GLN A 88 -8.55 -19.42 4.78
CA GLN A 88 -9.88 -20.02 4.94
C GLN A 88 -10.25 -20.28 6.41
N MET A 89 -9.27 -20.56 7.26
CA MET A 89 -9.48 -20.84 8.69
C MET A 89 -9.53 -19.59 9.57
N ASN A 90 -9.05 -18.45 9.10
CA ASN A 90 -9.04 -17.22 9.88
C ASN A 90 -10.45 -16.65 10.04
N THR A 91 -10.82 -16.37 11.29
CA THR A 91 -12.08 -15.67 11.60
C THR A 91 -11.95 -14.15 11.49
N ASN A 92 -10.73 -13.62 11.65
CA ASN A 92 -10.43 -12.20 11.48
C ASN A 92 -9.55 -12.01 10.24
N GLY A 93 -10.07 -11.31 9.23
CA GLY A 93 -9.38 -11.03 7.96
C GLY A 93 -8.18 -10.08 8.06
N GLU A 94 -7.85 -9.56 9.24
CA GLU A 94 -6.56 -8.90 9.50
C GLU A 94 -5.39 -9.88 9.41
N TYR A 95 -5.57 -11.12 9.89
CA TYR A 95 -4.51 -12.13 9.87
C TYR A 95 -4.22 -12.66 8.45
N ASP A 96 -5.18 -12.55 7.54
CA ASP A 96 -5.04 -12.95 6.13
C ASP A 96 -3.91 -12.18 5.44
N TRP A 97 -3.63 -10.95 5.89
CA TRP A 97 -2.70 -10.07 5.20
C TRP A 97 -1.29 -10.64 5.11
N SER A 98 -0.82 -11.28 6.18
CA SER A 98 0.51 -11.88 6.20
C SER A 98 0.62 -13.03 5.20
N TYR A 99 -0.45 -13.79 5.01
CA TYR A 99 -0.51 -14.88 4.02
C TYR A 99 -0.70 -14.33 2.60
N ILE A 100 -1.52 -13.30 2.40
CA ILE A 100 -1.72 -12.62 1.11
C ILE A 100 -0.40 -12.04 0.56
N SER A 101 0.41 -11.42 1.42
CA SER A 101 1.73 -10.91 1.04
C SER A 101 2.65 -12.01 0.50
N ARG A 102 2.64 -13.19 1.15
CA ARG A 102 3.39 -14.37 0.72
C ARG A 102 2.85 -14.95 -0.58
N LEU A 103 1.53 -14.98 -0.77
CA LEU A 103 0.91 -15.36 -2.05
C LEU A 103 1.33 -14.42 -3.19
N LYS A 104 1.39 -13.09 -2.95
CA LYS A 104 1.92 -12.14 -3.95
C LYS A 104 3.36 -12.50 -4.34
N HIS A 105 4.22 -12.80 -3.36
CA HIS A 105 5.60 -13.21 -3.61
C HIS A 105 5.66 -14.51 -4.43
N ILE A 106 4.93 -15.54 -4.00
CA ILE A 106 4.86 -16.85 -4.69
C ILE A 106 4.43 -16.67 -6.15
N TYR A 107 3.32 -15.98 -6.42
CA TYR A 107 2.81 -15.82 -7.79
C TYR A 107 3.71 -14.96 -8.67
N THR A 108 4.47 -14.04 -8.07
CA THR A 108 5.52 -13.30 -8.78
C THR A 108 6.66 -14.23 -9.18
N GLN A 109 7.12 -15.09 -8.28
CA GLN A 109 8.23 -16.04 -8.55
C GLN A 109 7.83 -17.14 -9.55
N THR A 110 6.62 -17.69 -9.42
CA THR A 110 6.12 -18.73 -10.31
C THR A 110 5.62 -18.19 -11.66
N LYS A 111 5.55 -16.86 -11.81
CA LYS A 111 4.98 -16.16 -12.98
C LYS A 111 3.52 -16.57 -13.26
N ASP A 112 2.77 -16.93 -12.21
CA ASP A 112 1.34 -17.22 -12.32
C ASP A 112 0.55 -15.92 -12.35
N GLN A 113 0.43 -15.38 -13.56
CA GLN A 113 -0.19 -14.07 -13.78
C GLN A 113 -1.65 -14.04 -13.36
N GLN A 114 -2.43 -15.09 -13.64
CA GLN A 114 -3.84 -15.12 -13.30
C GLN A 114 -4.04 -15.02 -11.78
N LYS A 115 -3.32 -15.83 -11.00
CA LYS A 115 -3.41 -15.76 -9.53
C LYS A 115 -2.82 -14.48 -8.98
N LEU A 116 -1.77 -13.94 -9.59
CA LEU A 116 -1.20 -12.66 -9.21
C LEU A 116 -2.23 -11.53 -9.33
N ILE A 117 -2.96 -11.44 -10.45
CA ILE A 117 -4.00 -10.42 -10.65
C ILE A 117 -5.10 -10.54 -9.58
N LEU A 118 -5.53 -11.75 -9.24
CA LEU A 118 -6.52 -11.97 -8.18
C LEU A 118 -6.04 -11.47 -6.81
N ILE A 119 -4.77 -11.72 -6.46
CA ILE A 119 -4.19 -11.24 -5.20
C ILE A 119 -4.02 -9.72 -5.20
N LEU A 120 -3.48 -9.15 -6.27
CA LEU A 120 -3.33 -7.70 -6.40
C LEU A 120 -4.68 -6.98 -6.30
N SER A 121 -5.73 -7.55 -6.89
CA SER A 121 -7.10 -7.01 -6.83
C SER A 121 -7.62 -6.91 -5.39
N LYS A 122 -7.26 -7.87 -4.52
CA LYS A 122 -7.57 -7.85 -3.08
C LYS A 122 -6.69 -6.86 -2.31
N ILE A 123 -5.40 -6.80 -2.63
CA ILE A 123 -4.42 -5.88 -2.03
C ILE A 123 -4.86 -4.43 -2.25
N LEU A 124 -5.25 -4.07 -3.48
CA LEU A 124 -5.66 -2.71 -3.86
C LEU A 124 -6.88 -2.19 -3.08
N LEU A 125 -7.74 -3.08 -2.58
CA LEU A 125 -8.86 -2.69 -1.72
C LEU A 125 -8.42 -2.15 -0.36
N LYS A 126 -7.19 -2.45 0.08
CA LYS A 126 -6.63 -2.00 1.36
C LYS A 126 -5.48 -1.02 1.18
N THR A 127 -4.52 -1.35 0.31
CA THR A 127 -3.33 -0.56 0.05
C THR A 127 -3.29 -0.17 -1.42
N PRO A 128 -3.80 1.03 -1.77
CA PRO A 128 -3.81 1.51 -3.14
C PRO A 128 -2.39 1.71 -3.66
N ASP A 129 -2.12 1.17 -4.84
CA ASP A 129 -0.87 1.37 -5.58
C ASP A 129 -1.20 1.48 -7.06
N PHE A 130 -0.68 2.51 -7.72
CA PHE A 130 -1.13 2.83 -9.07
C PHE A 130 -0.52 1.90 -10.13
N GLU A 131 0.68 1.37 -9.89
CA GLU A 131 1.32 0.42 -10.80
C GLU A 131 0.62 -0.95 -10.73
N ASP A 132 0.37 -1.45 -9.52
CA ASP A 132 -0.42 -2.66 -9.30
C ASP A 132 -1.84 -2.50 -9.89
N TYR A 133 -2.45 -1.30 -9.78
CA TYR A 133 -3.75 -1.01 -10.38
C TYR A 133 -3.72 -1.11 -11.90
N LYS A 134 -2.77 -0.45 -12.58
CA LYS A 134 -2.64 -0.55 -14.05
C LYS A 134 -2.49 -2.00 -14.50
N LEU A 135 -1.70 -2.78 -13.78
CA LEU A 135 -1.51 -4.19 -14.05
C LEU A 135 -2.84 -4.96 -13.93
N VAL A 136 -3.60 -4.77 -12.86
CA VAL A 136 -4.91 -5.42 -12.67
C VAL A 136 -5.90 -5.02 -13.75
N VAL A 137 -6.04 -3.72 -14.04
CA VAL A 137 -7.00 -3.23 -15.04
C VAL A 137 -6.73 -3.81 -16.43
N SER A 138 -5.47 -3.95 -16.82
CA SER A 138 -5.12 -4.53 -18.13
C SER A 138 -5.52 -6.00 -18.32
N HIS A 139 -5.95 -6.68 -17.25
CA HIS A 139 -6.31 -8.11 -17.26
C HIS A 139 -7.76 -8.40 -16.85
N LEU A 140 -8.52 -7.39 -16.38
CA LEU A 140 -9.91 -7.58 -15.97
C LEU A 140 -10.89 -7.11 -17.06
N PRO A 141 -12.03 -7.79 -17.22
CA PRO A 141 -13.11 -7.30 -18.08
C PRO A 141 -13.69 -6.01 -17.48
N HIS A 142 -13.91 -5.00 -18.31
CA HIS A 142 -14.45 -3.69 -17.89
C HIS A 142 -15.98 -3.72 -17.77
N ASP A 143 -16.49 -4.60 -16.91
CA ASP A 143 -17.93 -4.79 -16.67
C ASP A 143 -18.44 -4.04 -15.43
N ALA A 144 -19.67 -4.35 -15.00
CA ALA A 144 -20.30 -3.74 -13.83
C ALA A 144 -19.57 -4.07 -12.52
N GLU A 145 -18.99 -5.27 -12.39
CA GLU A 145 -18.24 -5.67 -11.20
C GLU A 145 -16.89 -4.96 -11.15
N PHE A 146 -16.23 -4.78 -12.30
CA PHE A 146 -15.04 -3.93 -12.40
C PHE A 146 -15.32 -2.51 -11.92
N LYS A 147 -16.41 -1.90 -12.37
CA LYS A 147 -16.80 -0.54 -11.95
C LYS A 147 -17.01 -0.46 -10.43
N LYS A 148 -17.65 -1.48 -9.84
CA LYS A 148 -17.87 -1.57 -8.39
C LYS A 148 -16.55 -1.71 -7.63
N TRP A 149 -15.69 -2.64 -8.04
CA TRP A 149 -14.35 -2.83 -7.47
C TRP A 149 -13.51 -1.56 -7.55
N ARG A 150 -13.43 -0.94 -8.73
CA ARG A 150 -12.69 0.30 -8.97
C ARG A 150 -13.15 1.42 -8.04
N ASN A 151 -14.47 1.55 -7.83
CA ASN A 151 -15.02 2.56 -6.93
C ASN A 151 -14.67 2.27 -5.46
N MET A 152 -14.63 1.01 -5.05
CA MET A 152 -14.17 0.63 -3.70
C MET A 152 -12.69 0.98 -3.49
N VAL A 153 -11.83 0.66 -4.46
CA VAL A 153 -10.40 1.01 -4.43
C VAL A 153 -10.22 2.52 -4.29
N LEU A 154 -10.91 3.30 -5.14
CA LEU A 154 -10.81 4.76 -5.07
C LEU A 154 -11.35 5.33 -3.76
N ALA A 155 -12.50 4.83 -3.27
CA ALA A 155 -13.07 5.30 -2.01
C ALA A 155 -12.12 5.05 -0.83
N ASN A 156 -11.50 3.87 -0.77
CA ASN A 156 -10.49 3.55 0.25
C ASN A 156 -9.25 4.46 0.13
N ALA A 157 -8.74 4.67 -1.08
CA ALA A 157 -7.62 5.60 -1.30
C ALA A 157 -7.94 7.02 -0.80
N ARG A 158 -9.16 7.51 -1.02
CA ARG A 158 -9.61 8.82 -0.51
C ARG A 158 -9.77 8.87 1.01
N GLN A 159 -10.04 7.75 1.65
CA GLN A 159 -10.05 7.68 3.11
C GLN A 159 -8.64 7.74 3.67
N LEU A 160 -7.71 6.99 3.07
CA LEU A 160 -6.31 6.91 3.51
C LEU A 160 -5.47 8.14 3.17
N ALA A 161 -5.86 8.91 2.14
CA ALA A 161 -5.13 10.08 1.64
C ALA A 161 -4.78 11.14 2.70
N ILE A 162 -5.52 11.21 3.82
CA ILE A 162 -5.19 12.11 4.94
C ILE A 162 -3.86 11.73 5.60
N PHE A 163 -3.61 10.43 5.75
CA PHE A 163 -2.49 9.90 6.53
C PHE A 163 -1.37 9.35 5.64
N ASP A 164 -1.70 8.96 4.41
CA ASP A 164 -0.76 8.33 3.48
C ASP A 164 -0.68 9.10 2.16
N LYS A 165 0.53 9.55 1.82
CA LYS A 165 0.80 10.27 0.58
C LYS A 165 0.58 9.38 -0.64
N LYS A 166 0.91 8.09 -0.58
CA LYS A 166 0.73 7.18 -1.72
C LYS A 166 -0.74 7.05 -2.10
N SER A 167 -1.63 6.99 -1.12
CA SER A 167 -3.08 6.96 -1.34
C SER A 167 -3.62 8.28 -1.93
N ALA A 168 -3.04 9.42 -1.54
CA ALA A 168 -3.35 10.71 -2.16
C ALA A 168 -2.89 10.76 -3.63
N ASP A 169 -1.64 10.38 -3.90
CA ASP A 169 -1.06 10.30 -5.25
C ASP A 169 -1.87 9.36 -6.14
N PHE A 170 -2.25 8.17 -5.63
CA PHE A 170 -3.10 7.20 -6.30
C PHE A 170 -4.42 7.81 -6.74
N SER A 171 -5.08 8.56 -5.86
CA SER A 171 -6.41 9.10 -6.12
C SER A 171 -6.43 10.07 -7.31
N LEU A 172 -5.39 10.90 -7.44
CA LEU A 172 -5.25 11.81 -8.57
C LEU A 172 -4.75 11.09 -9.83
N ALA A 173 -3.79 10.17 -9.70
CA ALA A 173 -3.29 9.38 -10.82
C ALA A 173 -4.39 8.56 -11.50
N LEU A 174 -5.29 7.96 -10.71
CA LEU A 174 -6.44 7.22 -11.24
C LEU A 174 -7.37 8.14 -12.04
N ARG A 175 -7.77 9.27 -11.48
CA ARG A 175 -8.64 10.25 -12.17
C ARG A 175 -8.00 10.78 -13.44
N HIS A 176 -6.70 11.06 -13.38
CA HIS A 176 -5.90 11.51 -14.52
C HIS A 176 -5.92 10.48 -15.65
N SER A 177 -5.66 9.21 -15.33
CA SER A 177 -5.68 8.13 -16.32
C SER A 177 -7.03 7.89 -16.98
N GLU A 178 -8.12 8.31 -16.33
CA GLU A 178 -9.49 8.24 -16.85
C GLU A 178 -9.90 9.51 -17.62
N GLY A 179 -9.04 10.53 -17.69
CA GLY A 179 -9.37 11.84 -18.25
C GLY A 179 -10.42 12.61 -17.43
N ASP A 180 -10.64 12.25 -16.16
CA ASP A 180 -11.64 12.90 -15.30
C ASP A 180 -11.10 14.17 -14.64
N VAL A 181 -10.90 15.20 -15.47
CA VAL A 181 -10.40 16.53 -15.05
C VAL A 181 -11.28 17.15 -13.97
N LYS A 182 -12.61 17.01 -14.09
CA LYS A 182 -13.56 17.54 -13.09
C LYS A 182 -13.37 16.84 -11.75
N GLY A 183 -13.18 15.52 -11.76
CA GLY A 183 -12.88 14.74 -10.56
C GLY A 183 -11.51 15.09 -9.95
N MET A 184 -10.49 15.33 -10.77
CA MET A 184 -9.19 15.80 -10.29
C MET A 184 -9.31 17.13 -9.56
N ILE A 185 -9.97 18.13 -10.16
CA ILE A 185 -10.20 19.43 -9.53
C ILE A 185 -11.04 19.27 -8.25
N ALA A 186 -12.07 18.43 -8.27
CA ALA A 186 -12.89 18.19 -7.08
C ALA A 186 -12.07 17.63 -5.90
N TYR A 187 -11.00 16.87 -6.18
CA TYR A 187 -10.12 16.26 -5.18
C TYR A 187 -8.98 17.15 -4.70
N LEU A 188 -8.85 18.38 -5.21
CA LEU A 188 -7.92 19.38 -4.66
C LEU A 188 -8.46 19.94 -3.33
N ASP A 189 -8.50 19.10 -2.30
CA ASP A 189 -8.97 19.42 -0.96
C ASP A 189 -7.84 19.31 0.08
N ASP A 190 -8.21 19.22 1.36
CA ASP A 190 -7.32 19.13 2.52
C ASP A 190 -6.55 17.79 2.60
N LYS A 191 -6.81 16.85 1.68
CA LYS A 191 -6.12 15.56 1.62
C LYS A 191 -4.98 15.53 0.61
N ILE A 192 -4.92 16.53 -0.27
CA ILE A 192 -3.94 16.63 -1.35
C ILE A 192 -2.99 17.80 -1.06
N ASP A 193 -1.72 17.47 -0.89
CA ASP A 193 -0.62 18.42 -0.69
C ASP A 193 -0.22 19.11 -2.00
N TYR A 194 0.41 20.28 -1.90
CA TYR A 194 0.77 21.07 -3.07
C TYR A 194 1.76 20.35 -3.99
N GLU A 195 2.67 19.53 -3.44
CA GLU A 195 3.59 18.70 -4.23
C GLU A 195 2.81 17.82 -5.22
N CYS A 196 1.78 17.12 -4.74
CA CYS A 196 0.89 16.30 -5.57
C CYS A 196 0.14 17.13 -6.63
N ILE A 197 -0.36 18.32 -6.27
CA ILE A 197 -1.04 19.22 -7.21
C ILE A 197 -0.09 19.62 -8.36
N THR A 198 1.17 19.91 -8.05
CA THR A 198 2.14 20.39 -9.05
C THR A 198 2.41 19.40 -10.18
N LEU A 199 2.13 18.11 -9.97
CA LEU A 199 2.29 17.06 -10.99
C LEU A 199 1.31 17.25 -12.15
N TYR A 200 0.10 17.73 -11.85
CA TYR A 200 -1.00 17.86 -12.81
C TYR A 200 -1.37 19.32 -13.11
N ALA A 201 -0.79 20.28 -12.39
CA ALA A 201 -1.19 21.69 -12.44
C ALA A 201 -1.20 22.29 -13.84
N LYS A 202 -0.18 22.01 -14.67
CA LYS A 202 -0.11 22.52 -16.05
C LYS A 202 -1.30 22.03 -16.88
N GLU A 203 -1.56 20.73 -16.84
CA GLU A 203 -2.67 20.12 -17.59
C GLU A 203 -4.03 20.64 -17.12
N LEU A 204 -4.22 20.75 -15.79
CA LEU A 204 -5.46 21.29 -15.22
C LEU A 204 -5.67 22.76 -15.60
N LEU A 205 -4.60 23.56 -15.64
CA LEU A 205 -4.64 24.95 -16.11
C LEU A 205 -4.94 25.06 -17.60
N ASP A 206 -4.48 24.11 -18.41
CA ASP A 206 -4.74 24.11 -19.85
C ASP A 206 -6.17 23.69 -20.18
N GLN A 207 -6.71 22.71 -19.44
CA GLN A 207 -8.05 22.17 -19.71
C GLN A 207 -9.18 22.90 -18.98
N SER A 208 -8.92 23.45 -17.79
CA SER A 208 -9.95 24.10 -16.96
C SER A 208 -9.35 25.21 -16.09
N PRO A 209 -8.77 26.26 -16.69
CA PRO A 209 -8.02 27.29 -15.98
C PRO A 209 -8.80 27.93 -14.83
N GLU A 210 -10.02 28.41 -15.10
CA GLU A 210 -10.83 29.16 -14.13
C GLU A 210 -11.25 28.28 -12.95
N LEU A 211 -11.65 27.04 -13.22
CA LEU A 211 -12.05 26.09 -12.19
C LEU A 211 -10.85 25.67 -11.34
N PHE A 212 -9.70 25.42 -11.97
CA PHE A 212 -8.48 25.08 -11.27
C PHE A 212 -8.01 26.21 -10.37
N ILE A 213 -7.88 27.44 -10.89
CA ILE A 213 -7.38 28.56 -10.07
C ILE A 213 -8.33 28.86 -8.92
N LYS A 214 -9.65 28.86 -9.16
CA LYS A 214 -10.64 29.03 -8.11
C LYS A 214 -10.44 27.99 -7.01
N LYS A 215 -10.33 26.71 -7.38
CA LYS A 215 -10.17 25.62 -6.42
C LYS A 215 -8.84 25.72 -5.67
N LEU A 216 -7.74 26.06 -6.35
CA LEU A 216 -6.42 26.23 -5.73
C LEU A 216 -6.41 27.37 -4.70
N LEU A 217 -7.08 28.48 -4.99
CA LEU A 217 -7.18 29.62 -4.08
C LEU A 217 -8.11 29.34 -2.88
N GLU A 218 -9.12 28.48 -3.05
CA GLU A 218 -10.13 28.18 -2.03
C GLU A 218 -9.84 26.90 -1.23
N LYS A 219 -8.89 26.04 -1.65
CA LYS A 219 -8.63 24.77 -0.94
C LYS A 219 -8.06 25.03 0.46
N PRO A 220 -8.42 24.23 1.48
CA PRO A 220 -7.68 24.19 2.73
C PRO A 220 -6.28 23.59 2.51
N ASP A 221 -5.31 24.00 3.32
CA ASP A 221 -3.98 23.38 3.33
C ASP A 221 -4.07 21.95 3.85
N ALA A 222 -3.31 21.03 3.23
CA ALA A 222 -3.29 19.66 3.71
C ALA A 222 -2.44 19.58 4.98
N TYR A 223 -2.76 18.62 5.87
CA TYR A 223 -1.95 18.40 7.09
C TYR A 223 -0.46 18.22 6.75
N ARG A 224 -0.15 17.52 5.64
CA ARG A 224 1.23 17.36 5.16
C ARG A 224 1.90 18.67 4.75
N ASP A 225 1.17 19.61 4.17
CA ASP A 225 1.72 20.94 3.84
C ASP A 225 2.09 21.71 5.12
N ILE A 226 1.26 21.57 6.16
CA ILE A 226 1.50 22.21 7.47
C ILE A 226 2.75 21.62 8.13
N VAL A 227 2.90 20.28 8.11
CA VAL A 227 4.09 19.60 8.61
C VAL A 227 5.34 20.00 7.81
N LEU A 228 5.25 20.00 6.47
CA LEU A 228 6.38 20.41 5.61
C LEU A 228 6.79 21.85 5.85
N ARG A 229 5.86 22.76 6.14
CA ARG A 229 6.21 24.15 6.49
C ARG A 229 7.14 24.23 7.70
N GLU A 230 6.99 23.31 8.66
CA GLU A 230 7.76 23.26 9.90
C GLU A 230 9.07 22.47 9.73
N ASP A 231 9.01 21.33 9.05
CA ASP A 231 10.11 20.38 8.94
C ASP A 231 11.03 20.62 7.72
N ASP A 232 10.46 21.06 6.59
CA ASP A 232 11.17 21.25 5.31
C ASP A 232 10.49 22.34 4.46
N ASN A 233 10.57 23.57 4.95
CA ASN A 233 9.94 24.72 4.30
C ASN A 233 10.48 24.97 2.87
N ALA A 234 11.71 24.53 2.58
CA ALA A 234 12.30 24.66 1.24
C ALA A 234 11.54 23.81 0.22
N LYS A 235 11.20 22.56 0.57
CA LYS A 235 10.42 21.67 -0.29
C LYS A 235 9.00 22.19 -0.53
N LEU A 236 8.36 22.71 0.51
CA LEU A 236 7.04 23.34 0.38
C LEU A 236 7.11 24.56 -0.56
N ASN A 237 8.04 25.48 -0.30
CA ASN A 237 8.21 26.69 -1.11
C ASN A 237 8.49 26.38 -2.58
N HIS A 238 9.27 25.33 -2.88
CA HIS A 238 9.48 24.89 -4.25
C HIS A 238 8.16 24.51 -4.95
N SER A 239 7.27 23.81 -4.26
CA SER A 239 5.96 23.43 -4.80
C SER A 239 5.06 24.66 -5.00
N LEU A 240 5.04 25.58 -4.05
CA LEU A 240 4.26 26.82 -4.12
C LEU A 240 4.78 27.74 -5.24
N GLU A 241 6.09 27.89 -5.38
CA GLU A 241 6.73 28.66 -6.43
C GLU A 241 6.36 28.14 -7.81
N LYS A 242 6.45 26.82 -8.01
CA LYS A 242 6.08 26.19 -9.28
C LYS A 242 4.62 26.44 -9.64
N LEU A 243 3.71 26.29 -8.68
CA LEU A 243 2.28 26.62 -8.89
C LEU A 243 2.11 28.10 -9.21
N TYR A 244 2.77 28.98 -8.48
CA TYR A 244 2.69 30.42 -8.68
C TYR A 244 3.14 30.80 -10.09
N SER A 245 4.32 30.35 -10.52
CA SER A 245 4.83 30.59 -11.87
C SER A 245 3.90 30.10 -12.97
N LEU A 246 3.29 28.92 -12.81
CA LEU A 246 2.31 28.39 -13.77
C LEU A 246 1.06 29.27 -13.83
N THR A 247 0.54 29.70 -12.69
CA THR A 247 -0.66 30.56 -12.63
C THR A 247 -0.40 31.95 -13.19
N ILE A 248 0.75 32.58 -12.87
CA ILE A 248 1.16 33.86 -13.44
C ILE A 248 1.36 33.76 -14.94
N SER A 249 1.98 32.68 -15.42
CA SER A 249 2.14 32.46 -16.87
C SER A 249 0.80 32.34 -17.60
N LYS A 250 -0.26 31.86 -16.94
CA LYS A 250 -1.57 31.67 -17.54
C LYS A 250 -2.46 32.92 -17.47
N PHE A 251 -2.48 33.60 -16.34
CA PHE A 251 -3.42 34.71 -16.06
C PHE A 251 -2.76 36.09 -16.07
N GLY A 252 -1.44 36.17 -15.96
CA GLY A 252 -0.72 37.41 -15.76
C GLY A 252 -0.80 37.94 -14.32
N THR A 253 0.13 38.83 -13.98
CA THR A 253 0.32 39.37 -12.63
C THR A 253 -0.88 40.17 -12.14
N GLU A 254 -1.43 41.06 -12.97
CA GLU A 254 -2.55 41.93 -12.58
C GLU A 254 -3.82 41.12 -12.24
N THR A 255 -4.15 40.13 -13.06
CA THR A 255 -5.30 39.26 -12.83
C THR A 255 -5.10 38.40 -11.58
N MET A 256 -3.91 37.84 -11.39
CA MET A 256 -3.59 37.08 -10.17
C MET A 256 -3.71 37.94 -8.91
N LEU A 257 -3.25 39.20 -8.95
CA LEU A 257 -3.40 40.15 -7.85
C LEU A 257 -4.86 40.40 -7.49
N LEU A 258 -5.73 40.59 -8.48
CA LEU A 258 -7.17 40.78 -8.25
C LEU A 258 -7.81 39.54 -7.61
N MET A 259 -7.47 38.34 -8.12
CA MET A 259 -8.00 37.07 -7.58
C MET A 259 -7.54 36.84 -6.13
N VAL A 260 -6.26 37.06 -5.84
CA VAL A 260 -5.68 36.92 -4.50
C VAL A 260 -6.31 37.90 -3.52
N LYS A 261 -6.43 39.18 -3.88
CA LYS A 261 -7.08 40.20 -3.04
C LYS A 261 -8.54 39.85 -2.73
N GLN A 262 -9.28 39.31 -3.70
CA GLN A 262 -10.66 38.90 -3.48
C GLN A 262 -10.76 37.80 -2.42
N ILE A 263 -9.83 36.84 -2.45
CA ILE A 263 -9.76 35.73 -1.51
C ILE A 263 -9.32 36.22 -0.13
N GLU A 264 -8.33 37.11 -0.06
CA GLU A 264 -7.89 37.76 1.17
C GLU A 264 -9.01 38.56 1.85
N ILE A 265 -9.80 39.33 1.11
CA ILE A 265 -10.96 40.04 1.66
C ILE A 265 -11.98 39.07 2.25
N ARG A 266 -12.22 37.95 1.56
CA ARG A 266 -13.23 36.96 1.96
C ARG A 266 -12.81 36.18 3.21
N TYR A 267 -11.57 35.73 3.28
CA TYR A 267 -11.10 34.80 4.32
C TYR A 267 -10.15 35.43 5.36
N ARG A 268 -9.68 36.66 5.13
CA ARG A 268 -8.76 37.40 5.98
C ARG A 268 -7.54 36.56 6.36
N SER A 269 -7.35 36.27 7.64
CA SER A 269 -6.22 35.50 8.17
C SER A 269 -6.27 34.00 7.86
N TRP A 270 -7.40 33.49 7.36
CA TRP A 270 -7.62 32.06 7.06
C TRP A 270 -7.28 31.67 5.62
N VAL A 271 -6.57 32.54 4.90
CA VAL A 271 -6.07 32.20 3.55
C VAL A 271 -5.06 31.06 3.61
N ASN A 272 -5.06 30.24 2.56
CA ASN A 272 -4.20 29.08 2.45
C ASN A 272 -2.74 29.45 2.14
N LEU A 273 -1.83 28.47 2.22
CA LEU A 273 -0.39 28.69 2.02
C LEU A 273 -0.06 29.21 0.62
N PHE A 274 -0.77 28.75 -0.42
CA PHE A 274 -0.57 29.25 -1.77
C PHE A 274 -0.91 30.74 -1.90
N VAL A 275 -2.05 31.17 -1.33
CA VAL A 275 -2.46 32.57 -1.33
C VAL A 275 -1.47 33.43 -0.55
N LYS A 276 -1.00 32.97 0.63
CA LYS A 276 0.05 33.67 1.40
C LYS A 276 1.32 33.84 0.59
N TYR A 277 1.77 32.78 -0.05
CA TYR A 277 2.94 32.81 -0.92
C TYR A 277 2.74 33.79 -2.09
N ALA A 278 1.58 33.78 -2.74
CA ALA A 278 1.28 34.70 -3.83
C ALA A 278 1.27 36.17 -3.37
N ILE A 279 0.75 36.48 -2.18
CA ILE A 279 0.77 37.84 -1.60
C ILE A 279 2.21 38.32 -1.40
N GLU A 280 3.12 37.46 -0.96
CA GLU A 280 4.53 37.83 -0.75
C GLU A 280 5.30 38.08 -2.07
N LYS A 281 4.77 37.60 -3.20
CA LYS A 281 5.42 37.66 -4.52
C LYS A 281 4.82 38.67 -5.49
N LEU A 282 3.65 39.23 -5.18
CA LEU A 282 2.90 40.20 -5.99
C LEU A 282 3.09 41.62 -5.46
#